data_AF-A0A2E5IFG8-F1
#
_entry.id   AF-A0A2E5IFG8-F1
#
_cell.length_a   1.000
_cell.length_b   1.000
_cell.length_c   1.000
_cell.angle_alpha   90.00
_cell.angle_beta   90.00
_cell.angle_gamma   90.00
#
_symmetry.space_group_name_H-M   'P 1'
#
loop_
_entity.id
_entity.type
_entity.pdbx_description
1 polymer ?
#
loop_
_entity_poly.entity_id
_entity_poly.type
_entity_poly.pdbx_seq_one_letter_code
_entity_poly.pdbx_strand_id
1 'polypeptide(L)'
;MAVYPTSFGVLNETDVIIAPDEMIEAELRGLELLQSIVKDASQWKEMDCPVSGNTLLSTSTDGYELRIDVIRTVESFLMNGDAHLEVYILTGRNRTVGSVDKVCILFDMNYPGCAIADALVSLVLLGEAEWPEQSTPTTLRVFSHAARRLAIARRYKLGIIELTPEDIEELQDIREAMELGIAHAAIDMLCAFARRCYTCKGMEIEDVRLNTHALFDAIDREDILSYAANPSTPSDLLFLPTYVQAE
;
A
#
# COMPACT_ATOMS: atom_id res chain seq x y z
N MET A 1 15.26 24.32 32.53
CA MET A 1 14.05 23.50 32.71
C MET A 1 14.40 22.07 32.28
N ALA A 2 13.45 21.12 32.27
CA ALA A 2 13.76 19.73 31.89
C ALA A 2 13.76 19.57 30.37
N VAL A 3 14.74 18.82 29.87
CA VAL A 3 14.85 18.36 28.48
C VAL A 3 14.34 16.93 28.42
N TYR A 4 13.49 16.61 27.45
CA TYR A 4 12.80 15.31 27.40
C TYR A 4 13.27 14.51 26.17
N PRO A 5 14.18 13.53 26.34
CA PRO A 5 14.57 12.64 25.24
C PRO A 5 13.41 11.71 24.90
N THR A 6 13.13 11.59 23.60
CA THR A 6 12.09 10.69 23.07
C THR A 6 12.68 9.83 21.96
N SER A 7 11.93 8.83 21.49
CA SER A 7 12.36 8.02 20.35
C SER A 7 12.40 8.79 19.02
N PHE A 8 11.77 9.97 18.95
CA PHE A 8 11.72 10.79 17.74
C PHE A 8 12.70 11.98 17.76
N GLY A 9 13.50 12.11 18.81
CA GLY A 9 14.38 13.26 19.03
C GLY A 9 14.22 13.85 20.43
N VAL A 10 14.76 15.05 20.62
CA VAL A 10 14.79 15.71 21.92
C VAL A 10 13.74 16.82 21.96
N LEU A 11 12.79 16.71 22.88
CA LEU A 11 11.78 17.75 23.12
C LEU A 11 12.33 18.78 24.11
N ASN A 12 12.09 20.08 23.83
CA ASN A 12 12.55 21.21 24.65
C ASN A 12 14.08 21.40 24.66
N GLU A 13 14.78 21.09 23.56
CA GLU A 13 16.24 21.26 23.49
C GLU A 13 16.67 22.73 23.71
N THR A 14 15.81 23.68 23.31
CA THR A 14 16.08 25.11 23.43
C THR A 14 15.70 25.71 24.79
N ASP A 15 15.10 24.93 25.69
CA ASP A 15 14.60 25.35 27.00
C ASP A 15 13.50 26.45 26.94
N VAL A 16 12.71 26.48 25.85
CA VAL A 16 11.70 27.51 25.56
C VAL A 16 10.25 27.03 25.75
N ILE A 17 9.99 25.74 26.06
CA ILE A 17 8.61 25.27 26.21
C ILE A 17 7.91 25.89 27.42
N ILE A 18 6.81 26.61 27.18
CA ILE A 18 5.98 27.26 28.21
C ILE A 18 4.61 26.56 28.28
N ALA A 19 4.59 25.32 28.75
CA ALA A 19 3.37 24.53 28.92
C ALA A 19 3.25 23.97 30.35
N PRO A 20 2.03 23.73 30.87
CA PRO A 20 1.84 23.03 32.14
C PRO A 20 2.41 21.62 32.10
N ASP A 21 2.97 21.16 33.23
CA ASP A 21 3.58 19.82 33.33
C ASP A 21 2.62 18.70 32.91
N GLU A 22 1.33 18.79 33.30
CA GLU A 22 0.29 17.80 32.91
C GLU A 22 0.13 17.68 31.38
N MET A 23 0.30 18.78 30.65
CA MET A 23 0.21 18.79 29.19
C MET A 23 1.47 18.16 28.57
N ILE A 24 2.65 18.47 29.12
CA ILE A 24 3.90 17.85 28.68
C ILE A 24 3.86 16.32 28.91
N GLU A 25 3.39 15.88 30.07
CA GLU A 25 3.22 14.45 30.37
C GLU A 25 2.22 13.76 29.43
N ALA A 26 1.14 14.46 29.05
CA ALA A 26 0.20 13.93 28.06
C ALA A 26 0.87 13.73 26.69
N GLU A 27 1.64 14.71 26.22
CA GLU A 27 2.39 14.58 24.95
C GLU A 27 3.42 13.45 25.00
N LEU A 28 4.17 13.32 26.10
CA LEU A 28 5.17 12.25 26.23
C LEU A 28 4.53 10.86 26.17
N ARG A 29 3.38 10.65 26.84
CA ARG A 29 2.62 9.39 26.73
C ARG A 29 2.11 9.13 25.32
N GLY A 30 1.63 10.16 24.64
CA GLY A 30 1.19 10.06 23.24
C GLY A 30 2.35 9.70 22.31
N LEU A 31 3.54 10.25 22.53
CA LEU A 31 4.76 9.90 21.78
C LEU A 31 5.22 8.46 22.06
N GLU A 32 5.11 7.97 23.30
CA GLU A 32 5.37 6.56 23.61
C GLU A 32 4.41 5.63 22.86
N LEU A 33 3.13 5.98 22.82
CA LEU A 33 2.12 5.25 22.05
C LEU A 33 2.45 5.28 20.55
N LEU A 34 2.77 6.46 20.00
CA LEU A 34 3.16 6.63 18.60
C LEU A 34 4.34 5.71 18.26
N GLN A 35 5.38 5.67 19.11
CA GLN A 35 6.54 4.81 18.89
C GLN A 35 6.16 3.33 18.89
N SER A 36 5.25 2.91 19.78
CA SER A 36 4.80 1.51 19.81
C SER A 36 4.11 1.11 18.51
N ILE A 37 3.30 1.99 17.94
CA ILE A 37 2.58 1.75 16.68
C ILE A 37 3.55 1.76 15.49
N VAL A 38 4.47 2.73 15.44
CA VAL A 38 5.44 2.86 14.34
C VAL A 38 6.38 1.65 14.28
N LYS A 39 6.75 1.05 15.42
CA LYS A 39 7.59 -0.17 15.46
C LYS A 39 6.96 -1.36 14.73
N ASP A 40 5.64 -1.48 14.78
CA ASP A 40 4.90 -2.57 14.16
C ASP A 40 4.30 -2.17 12.79
N ALA A 41 4.46 -0.91 12.38
CA ALA A 41 3.92 -0.36 11.15
C ALA A 41 4.68 -0.86 9.92
N SER A 42 3.92 -1.17 8.86
CA SER A 42 4.46 -1.71 7.60
C SER A 42 4.66 -0.65 6.51
N GLN A 43 3.84 0.41 6.54
CA GLN A 43 3.82 1.49 5.55
C GLN A 43 4.69 2.68 5.96
N TRP A 44 5.08 2.76 7.23
CA TRP A 44 5.86 3.87 7.77
C TRP A 44 7.35 3.54 7.91
N LYS A 45 8.18 4.55 7.71
CA LYS A 45 9.63 4.50 7.89
C LYS A 45 10.10 5.69 8.69
N GLU A 46 10.93 5.41 9.69
CA GLU A 46 11.70 6.40 10.41
C GLU A 46 12.88 6.87 9.55
N MET A 47 13.12 8.18 9.53
CA MET A 47 14.22 8.79 8.79
C MET A 47 14.76 10.01 9.55
N ASP A 48 16.08 10.17 9.56
CA ASP A 48 16.70 11.31 10.23
C ASP A 48 16.46 12.60 9.43
N CYS A 49 15.97 13.64 10.10
CA CYS A 49 15.87 14.98 9.54
C CYS A 49 17.28 15.58 9.44
N PRO A 50 17.79 15.89 8.24
CA PRO A 50 19.12 16.46 8.09
C PRO A 50 19.27 17.85 8.71
N VAL A 51 18.16 18.54 8.94
CA VAL A 51 18.14 19.94 9.41
C VAL A 51 18.01 20.03 10.92
N SER A 52 17.10 19.26 11.52
CA SER A 52 16.84 19.30 12.97
C SER A 52 17.51 18.16 13.74
N GLY A 53 17.97 17.09 13.07
CA GLY A 53 18.45 15.88 13.73
C GLY A 53 17.34 15.02 14.35
N ASN A 54 16.08 15.48 14.30
CA ASN A 54 14.92 14.73 14.77
C ASN A 54 14.53 13.62 13.78
N THR A 55 13.83 12.60 14.26
CA THR A 55 13.27 11.56 13.42
C THR A 55 11.97 12.05 12.77
N LEU A 56 11.93 11.97 11.45
CA LEU A 56 10.71 12.16 10.65
C LEU A 56 10.06 10.80 10.42
N LEU A 57 8.73 10.80 10.39
CA LEU A 57 7.96 9.66 9.92
C LEU A 57 7.65 9.86 8.44
N SER A 58 7.92 8.84 7.63
CA SER A 58 7.69 8.88 6.20
C SER A 58 6.89 7.69 5.70
N THR A 59 6.02 7.91 4.73
CA THR A 59 5.33 6.86 4.00
C THR A 59 5.21 7.24 2.53
N SER A 60 5.16 6.24 1.64
CA SER A 60 5.17 6.48 0.19
C SER A 60 4.06 5.71 -0.50
N THR A 61 3.37 6.37 -1.42
CA THR A 61 2.26 5.78 -2.18
C THR A 61 2.25 6.35 -3.59
N ASP A 62 2.43 5.49 -4.60
CA ASP A 62 2.34 5.83 -6.04
C ASP A 62 3.09 7.11 -6.47
N GLY A 63 4.35 7.26 -6.06
CA GLY A 63 5.18 8.43 -6.39
C GLY A 63 4.96 9.68 -5.53
N TYR A 64 4.08 9.59 -4.53
CA TYR A 64 3.95 10.58 -3.45
C TYR A 64 4.65 10.07 -2.20
N GLU A 65 5.30 10.97 -1.47
CA GLU A 65 5.89 10.69 -0.16
C GLU A 65 5.34 11.69 0.86
N LEU A 66 4.77 11.19 1.95
CA LEU A 66 4.30 12.00 3.06
C LEU A 66 5.36 11.96 4.14
N ARG A 67 5.72 13.13 4.69
CA ARG A 67 6.64 13.27 5.82
C ARG A 67 5.99 14.03 6.95
N ILE A 68 6.25 13.59 8.17
CA ILE A 68 5.75 14.19 9.40
C ILE A 68 6.94 14.53 10.30
N ASP A 69 7.03 15.77 10.74
CA ASP A 69 7.98 16.19 11.77
C ASP A 69 7.30 16.12 13.14
N VAL A 70 7.53 15.01 13.84
CA VAL A 70 6.87 14.66 15.10
C VAL A 70 7.23 15.67 16.19
N ILE A 71 8.53 15.89 16.42
CA ILE A 71 9.00 16.79 17.48
C ILE A 71 8.58 18.22 17.21
N ARG A 72 8.76 18.70 15.98
CA ARG A 72 8.39 20.08 15.63
C ARG A 72 6.90 20.35 15.79
N THR A 73 6.05 19.36 15.48
CA THR A 73 4.60 19.45 15.73
C THR A 73 4.32 19.65 17.21
N VAL A 74 4.86 18.78 18.08
CA VAL A 74 4.63 18.84 19.53
C VAL A 74 5.21 20.13 20.12
N GLU A 75 6.42 20.55 19.73
CA GLU A 75 7.02 21.79 20.20
C GLU A 75 6.22 23.02 19.79
N SER A 76 5.75 23.07 18.53
CA SER A 76 4.96 24.22 18.05
C SER A 76 3.65 24.36 18.81
N PHE A 77 3.02 23.23 19.15
CA PHE A 77 1.84 23.19 19.99
C PHE A 77 2.13 23.65 21.42
N LEU A 78 3.16 23.10 22.08
CA LEU A 78 3.47 23.43 23.47
C LEU A 78 4.02 24.86 23.66
N MET A 79 4.70 25.43 22.65
CA MET A 79 5.24 26.79 22.72
C MET A 79 4.23 27.86 22.29
N ASN A 80 3.51 27.62 21.19
CA ASN A 80 2.70 28.64 20.53
C ASN A 80 1.20 28.36 20.54
N GLY A 81 0.77 27.20 21.06
CA GLY A 81 -0.60 26.73 20.91
C GLY A 81 -0.97 26.43 19.46
N ASP A 82 0.01 26.18 18.59
CA ASP A 82 -0.24 25.86 17.18
C ASP A 82 -0.75 24.42 17.05
N ALA A 83 -2.05 24.28 16.81
CA ALA A 83 -2.71 22.99 16.64
C ALA A 83 -2.53 22.39 15.22
N HIS A 84 -1.66 22.95 14.38
CA HIS A 84 -1.37 22.40 13.06
C HIS A 84 -0.23 21.36 13.11
N LEU A 85 -0.45 20.23 12.45
CA LEU A 85 0.59 19.22 12.27
C LEU A 85 1.63 19.69 11.24
N GLU A 86 2.91 19.43 11.51
CA GLU A 86 4.02 19.72 10.60
C GLU A 86 4.17 18.58 9.57
N VAL A 87 3.32 18.63 8.53
CA VAL A 87 3.23 17.59 7.49
C VAL A 87 3.63 18.14 6.12
N TYR A 88 4.36 17.33 5.36
CA TYR A 88 4.90 17.69 4.05
C TYR A 88 4.60 16.58 3.03
N ILE A 89 4.12 16.96 1.85
CA ILE A 89 4.00 16.07 0.70
C ILE A 89 5.14 16.37 -0.25
N LEU A 90 5.91 15.34 -0.57
CA LEU A 90 6.93 15.35 -1.59
C LEU A 90 6.39 14.64 -2.82
N THR A 91 6.55 15.27 -3.98
CA THR A 91 6.19 14.67 -5.28
C THR A 91 7.43 14.53 -6.14
N GLY A 92 7.53 13.45 -6.92
CA GLY A 92 8.68 13.25 -7.81
C GLY A 92 8.59 11.98 -8.66
N ARG A 93 9.15 12.01 -9.88
CA ARG A 93 9.38 10.81 -10.70
C ARG A 93 10.85 10.43 -10.62
N ASN A 94 11.16 9.15 -10.38
CA ASN A 94 12.52 8.60 -10.44
C ASN A 94 13.56 9.30 -9.55
N ARG A 95 13.40 9.22 -8.22
CA ARG A 95 14.41 9.61 -7.21
C ARG A 95 14.80 11.09 -7.15
N THR A 96 14.15 11.98 -7.90
CA THR A 96 14.26 13.44 -7.74
C THR A 96 13.00 13.99 -7.10
N VAL A 97 13.15 14.76 -6.00
CA VAL A 97 12.06 15.52 -5.38
C VAL A 97 11.72 16.69 -6.31
N GLY A 98 10.56 16.62 -6.95
CA GLY A 98 10.05 17.63 -7.88
C GLY A 98 9.32 18.79 -7.19
N SER A 99 8.56 18.53 -6.12
CA SER A 99 7.97 19.56 -5.26
C SER A 99 7.95 19.11 -3.79
N VAL A 100 7.95 20.10 -2.88
CA VAL A 100 7.72 19.91 -1.45
C VAL A 100 6.60 20.87 -1.04
N ASP A 101 5.46 20.32 -0.66
CA ASP A 101 4.27 21.08 -0.32
C ASP A 101 3.92 20.85 1.15
N LYS A 102 3.85 21.92 1.96
CA LYS A 102 3.40 21.81 3.35
C LYS A 102 1.88 21.61 3.37
N VAL A 103 1.43 20.56 4.06
CA VAL A 103 0.01 20.25 4.23
C VAL A 103 -0.46 20.74 5.57
N CYS A 104 -1.54 21.51 5.54
CA CYS A 104 -2.20 21.98 6.74
C CYS A 104 -3.19 20.90 7.23
N ILE A 105 -2.93 20.32 8.41
CA ILE A 105 -3.86 19.44 9.12
C ILE A 105 -4.07 20.03 10.50
N LEU A 106 -5.28 20.49 10.77
CA LEU A 106 -5.65 21.09 12.04
C LEU A 106 -6.14 20.01 13.01
N PHE A 107 -5.55 19.94 14.20
CA PHE A 107 -6.04 19.15 15.31
C PHE A 107 -7.26 19.82 15.94
N ASP A 108 -8.37 19.08 16.06
CA ASP A 108 -9.58 19.58 16.68
C ASP A 108 -9.47 19.56 18.21
N MET A 109 -9.31 20.75 18.80
CA MET A 109 -9.19 20.99 20.24
C MET A 109 -10.50 20.81 21.02
N ASN A 110 -11.61 20.44 20.37
CA ASN A 110 -12.90 20.27 21.03
C ASN A 110 -12.95 19.12 22.06
N TYR A 111 -11.93 18.24 22.09
CA TYR A 111 -11.81 17.16 23.07
C TYR A 111 -10.77 17.52 24.15
N PRO A 112 -11.20 18.02 25.32
CA PRO A 112 -10.28 18.42 26.38
C PRO A 112 -9.49 17.22 26.90
N GLY A 113 -8.16 17.36 26.94
CA GLY A 113 -7.24 16.35 27.47
C GLY A 113 -6.60 15.42 26.45
N CYS A 114 -6.92 15.54 25.15
CA CYS A 114 -6.17 14.85 24.09
C CYS A 114 -4.85 15.57 23.80
N ALA A 115 -3.79 14.79 23.66
CA ALA A 115 -2.47 15.26 23.26
C ALA A 115 -2.44 15.51 21.74
N ILE A 116 -1.65 16.46 21.25
CA ILE A 116 -1.44 16.61 19.80
C ILE A 116 -0.76 15.37 19.22
N ALA A 117 0.02 14.65 20.03
CA ALA A 117 0.55 13.34 19.69
C ALA A 117 -0.54 12.30 19.33
N ASP A 118 -1.76 12.40 19.86
CA ASP A 118 -2.87 11.49 19.48
C ASP A 118 -3.33 11.73 18.03
N ALA A 119 -3.22 12.97 17.55
CA ALA A 119 -3.48 13.30 16.15
C ALA A 119 -2.41 12.71 15.22
N LEU A 120 -1.15 12.72 15.65
CA LEU A 120 -0.05 12.04 14.96
C LEU A 120 -0.30 10.53 14.89
N VAL A 121 -0.72 9.91 16.00
CA VAL A 121 -1.13 8.49 16.05
C VAL A 121 -2.25 8.21 15.04
N SER A 122 -3.30 9.03 15.04
CA SER A 122 -4.43 8.88 14.12
C SER A 122 -3.99 8.95 12.66
N LEU A 123 -3.08 9.86 12.33
CA LEU A 123 -2.54 10.01 10.98
C LEU A 123 -1.68 8.79 10.57
N VAL A 124 -0.87 8.26 11.48
CA VAL A 124 -0.10 7.03 11.24
C VAL A 124 -1.03 5.84 10.98
N LEU A 125 -2.08 5.68 11.80
CA LEU A 125 -3.06 4.62 11.62
C LEU A 125 -3.84 4.74 10.29
N LEU A 126 -4.14 5.97 9.83
CA LEU A 126 -4.73 6.20 8.50
C LEU A 126 -3.80 5.73 7.38
N GLY A 127 -2.50 5.96 7.51
CA GLY A 127 -1.50 5.46 6.57
C GLY A 127 -1.40 3.94 6.55
N GLU A 128 -1.41 3.30 7.72
CA GLU A 128 -1.43 1.83 7.84
C GLU A 128 -2.71 1.21 7.27
N ALA A 129 -3.84 1.91 7.38
CA ALA A 129 -5.12 1.51 6.78
C ALA A 129 -5.20 1.74 5.26
N GLU A 130 -4.08 2.05 4.59
CA GLU A 130 -4.00 2.36 3.16
C GLU A 130 -4.90 3.54 2.72
N TRP A 131 -5.00 4.59 3.55
CA TRP A 131 -5.66 5.86 3.20
C TRP A 131 -7.12 5.73 2.72
N PRO A 132 -8.03 5.21 3.56
CA PRO A 132 -9.43 5.03 3.18
C PRO A 132 -10.09 6.37 2.84
N GLU A 133 -10.77 6.44 1.69
CA GLU A 133 -11.28 7.70 1.10
C GLU A 133 -12.26 8.45 2.00
N GLN A 134 -13.05 7.72 2.80
CA GLN A 134 -14.06 8.33 3.69
C GLN A 134 -13.47 8.93 4.97
N SER A 135 -12.31 8.44 5.42
CA SER A 135 -11.68 8.86 6.68
C SER A 135 -10.45 9.74 6.48
N THR A 136 -9.91 9.79 5.26
CA THR A 136 -8.72 10.59 4.94
C THR A 136 -9.10 12.07 4.80
N PRO A 137 -8.42 13.00 5.49
CA PRO A 137 -8.65 14.43 5.35
C PRO A 137 -8.56 14.89 3.88
N THR A 138 -9.36 15.88 3.50
CA THR A 138 -9.40 16.40 2.13
C THR A 138 -8.04 16.92 1.65
N THR A 139 -7.22 17.42 2.57
CA THR A 139 -5.86 17.90 2.32
C THR A 139 -4.88 16.77 1.95
N LEU A 140 -5.20 15.52 2.29
CA LEU A 140 -4.46 14.31 1.92
C LEU A 140 -5.18 13.45 0.87
N ARG A 141 -6.22 13.98 0.21
CA ARG A 141 -7.03 13.21 -0.76
C ARG A 141 -6.20 12.61 -1.89
N VAL A 142 -5.08 13.23 -2.26
CA VAL A 142 -4.15 12.71 -3.26
C VAL A 142 -3.57 11.34 -2.87
N PHE A 143 -3.28 11.11 -1.59
CA PHE A 143 -2.81 9.82 -1.07
C PHE A 143 -3.89 8.76 -1.13
N SER A 144 -5.13 9.11 -0.77
CA SER A 144 -6.26 8.17 -0.89
C SER A 144 -6.50 7.74 -2.34
N HIS A 145 -6.46 8.68 -3.29
CA HIS A 145 -6.58 8.34 -4.72
C HIS A 145 -5.41 7.48 -5.21
N ALA A 146 -4.18 7.79 -4.78
CA ALA A 146 -2.99 7.02 -5.09
C ALA A 146 -3.07 5.59 -4.54
N ALA A 147 -3.46 5.43 -3.29
CA ALA A 147 -3.65 4.14 -2.64
C ALA A 147 -4.74 3.33 -3.34
N ARG A 148 -5.87 3.96 -3.70
CA ARG A 148 -6.94 3.33 -4.47
C ARG A 148 -6.45 2.85 -5.84
N ARG A 149 -5.66 3.64 -6.57
CA ARG A 149 -5.06 3.21 -7.85
C ARG A 149 -4.17 2.00 -7.67
N LEU A 150 -3.32 1.99 -6.65
CA LEU A 150 -2.45 0.85 -6.34
C LEU A 150 -3.25 -0.39 -5.93
N ALA A 151 -4.28 -0.23 -5.10
CA ALA A 151 -5.15 -1.32 -4.68
C ALA A 151 -5.90 -1.93 -5.87
N ILE A 152 -6.40 -1.09 -6.78
CA ILE A 152 -6.96 -1.51 -8.07
C ILE A 152 -5.88 -2.26 -8.86
N ALA A 153 -4.74 -1.64 -9.15
CA ALA A 153 -3.66 -2.27 -9.92
C ALA A 153 -3.18 -3.61 -9.32
N ARG A 154 -3.13 -3.76 -7.99
CA ARG A 154 -2.82 -5.03 -7.31
C ARG A 154 -3.92 -6.08 -7.50
N ARG A 155 -5.19 -5.70 -7.56
CA ARG A 155 -6.31 -6.61 -7.85
C ARG A 155 -6.29 -7.13 -9.29
N TYR A 156 -5.75 -6.35 -10.22
CA TYR A 156 -5.63 -6.72 -11.62
C TYR A 156 -4.27 -7.38 -11.92
N LYS A 157 -3.82 -8.35 -11.11
CA LYS A 157 -2.59 -9.11 -11.39
C LYS A 157 -2.78 -10.61 -11.14
N LEU A 158 -2.29 -11.42 -12.08
CA LEU A 158 -2.08 -12.86 -11.92
C LEU A 158 -0.57 -13.11 -11.91
N GLY A 159 0.01 -13.06 -10.71
CA GLY A 159 1.46 -13.00 -10.50
C GLY A 159 2.09 -11.80 -11.22
N ILE A 160 2.93 -12.03 -12.24
CA ILE A 160 3.52 -10.93 -13.03
C ILE A 160 2.64 -10.47 -14.21
N ILE A 161 1.56 -11.20 -14.52
CA ILE A 161 0.65 -10.84 -15.61
C ILE A 161 -0.27 -9.71 -15.12
N GLU A 162 -0.20 -8.55 -15.77
CA GLU A 162 -1.17 -7.48 -15.57
C GLU A 162 -2.48 -7.83 -16.28
N LEU A 163 -3.57 -7.82 -15.53
CA LEU A 163 -4.91 -8.14 -16.01
C LEU A 163 -5.63 -6.85 -16.42
N THR A 164 -6.40 -6.93 -17.49
CA THR A 164 -7.40 -5.93 -17.85
C THR A 164 -8.74 -6.31 -17.21
N PRO A 165 -9.74 -5.41 -17.21
CA PRO A 165 -11.10 -5.77 -16.79
C PRO A 165 -11.67 -6.96 -17.57
N GLU A 166 -11.44 -7.01 -18.89
CA GLU A 166 -11.87 -8.11 -19.76
C GLU A 166 -11.21 -9.44 -19.35
N ASP A 167 -9.92 -9.42 -19.01
CA ASP A 167 -9.23 -10.62 -18.51
C ASP A 167 -9.84 -11.12 -17.19
N ILE A 168 -10.32 -10.22 -16.33
CA ILE A 168 -10.97 -10.63 -15.08
C ILE A 168 -12.33 -11.25 -15.35
N GLU A 169 -13.12 -10.68 -16.25
CA GLU A 169 -14.42 -11.23 -16.65
C GLU A 169 -14.23 -12.63 -17.24
N GLU A 170 -13.26 -12.82 -18.13
CA GLU A 170 -12.98 -14.13 -18.72
C GLU A 170 -12.46 -15.15 -17.70
N LEU A 171 -11.63 -14.73 -16.74
CA LEU A 171 -11.24 -15.61 -15.63
C LEU A 171 -12.43 -16.00 -14.73
N GLN A 172 -13.47 -15.17 -14.65
CA GLN A 172 -14.72 -15.54 -13.99
C GLN A 172 -15.51 -16.54 -14.82
N ASP A 173 -15.63 -16.33 -16.14
CA ASP A 173 -16.30 -17.26 -17.06
C ASP A 173 -15.64 -18.65 -17.05
N ILE A 174 -14.30 -18.71 -17.01
CA ILE A 174 -13.55 -19.97 -16.87
C ILE A 174 -13.93 -20.69 -15.57
N ARG A 175 -14.08 -19.96 -14.46
CA ARG A 175 -14.49 -20.55 -13.18
C ARG A 175 -15.92 -21.07 -13.22
N GLU A 176 -16.83 -20.31 -13.81
CA GLU A 176 -18.22 -20.76 -14.00
C GLU A 176 -18.28 -22.04 -14.86
N ALA A 177 -17.49 -22.12 -15.94
CA ALA A 177 -17.39 -23.32 -16.76
C ALA A 177 -16.87 -24.54 -15.97
N MET A 178 -15.88 -24.34 -15.08
CA MET A 178 -15.39 -25.38 -14.18
C MET A 178 -16.47 -25.83 -13.18
N GLU A 179 -17.20 -24.88 -12.57
CA GLU A 179 -18.28 -25.18 -11.62
C GLU A 179 -19.45 -25.93 -12.27
N LEU A 180 -19.74 -25.63 -13.54
CA LEU A 180 -20.75 -26.33 -14.34
C LEU A 180 -20.29 -27.70 -14.86
N GLY A 181 -19.04 -28.11 -14.60
CA GLY A 181 -18.48 -29.38 -15.04
C GLY A 181 -18.19 -29.45 -16.55
N ILE A 182 -18.03 -28.31 -17.21
CA ILE A 182 -17.75 -28.20 -18.66
C ILE A 182 -16.24 -28.07 -18.86
N ALA A 183 -15.48 -29.07 -18.42
CA ALA A 183 -14.02 -29.02 -18.34
C ALA A 183 -13.35 -28.68 -19.68
N HIS A 184 -13.85 -29.23 -20.79
CA HIS A 184 -13.31 -28.94 -22.13
C HIS A 184 -13.40 -27.45 -22.49
N ALA A 185 -14.51 -26.78 -22.17
CA ALA A 185 -14.69 -25.36 -22.44
C ALA A 185 -13.80 -24.51 -21.52
N ALA A 186 -13.70 -24.89 -20.23
CA ALA A 186 -12.81 -24.22 -19.30
C ALA A 186 -11.34 -24.30 -19.75
N ILE A 187 -10.89 -25.47 -20.23
CA ILE A 187 -9.52 -25.65 -20.75
C ILE A 187 -9.31 -24.80 -22.01
N ASP A 188 -10.24 -24.81 -22.96
CA ASP A 188 -10.14 -24.00 -24.19
C ASP A 188 -10.04 -22.50 -23.90
N MET A 189 -10.89 -21.99 -23.01
CA MET A 189 -10.90 -20.59 -22.57
C MET A 189 -9.60 -20.23 -21.83
N LEU A 190 -9.12 -21.10 -20.94
CA LEU A 190 -7.87 -20.87 -20.21
C LEU A 190 -6.65 -20.87 -21.14
N CYS A 191 -6.63 -21.76 -22.13
CA CYS A 191 -5.62 -21.75 -23.19
C CYS A 191 -5.75 -20.49 -24.07
N ALA A 192 -6.96 -20.02 -24.37
CA ALA A 192 -7.16 -18.76 -25.10
C ALA A 192 -6.59 -17.56 -24.36
N PHE A 193 -6.83 -17.49 -23.05
CA PHE A 193 -6.20 -16.51 -22.16
C PHE A 193 -4.68 -16.59 -22.15
N ALA A 194 -4.12 -17.80 -22.02
CA ALA A 194 -2.68 -18.02 -22.07
C ALA A 194 -2.07 -17.58 -23.40
N ARG A 195 -2.72 -17.89 -24.53
CA ARG A 195 -2.31 -17.44 -25.87
C ARG A 195 -2.29 -15.91 -25.96
N ARG A 196 -3.32 -15.21 -25.48
CA ARG A 196 -3.34 -13.73 -25.49
C ARG A 196 -2.27 -13.13 -24.59
N CYS A 197 -1.98 -13.75 -23.44
CA CYS A 197 -0.86 -13.32 -22.60
C CYS A 197 0.48 -13.40 -23.35
N TYR A 198 0.71 -14.49 -24.09
CA TYR A 198 1.90 -14.64 -24.93
C TYR A 198 1.92 -13.62 -26.10
N THR A 199 0.86 -13.58 -26.93
CA THR A 199 0.87 -12.82 -28.19
C THR A 199 0.65 -11.33 -28.03
N CYS A 200 -0.20 -10.92 -27.10
CA CYS A 200 -0.65 -9.53 -26.96
C CYS A 200 0.07 -8.80 -25.83
N LYS A 201 0.46 -9.52 -24.77
CA LYS A 201 1.18 -8.94 -23.62
C LYS A 201 2.70 -9.18 -23.68
N GLY A 202 3.18 -9.95 -24.68
CA GLY A 202 4.60 -10.20 -24.89
C GLY A 202 5.27 -11.01 -23.79
N MET A 203 4.49 -11.83 -23.09
CA MET A 203 4.97 -12.72 -22.03
C MET A 203 5.68 -13.93 -22.65
N GLU A 204 6.71 -14.47 -21.99
CA GLU A 204 7.31 -15.74 -22.38
C GLU A 204 6.38 -16.91 -22.00
N ILE A 205 6.46 -18.03 -22.74
CA ILE A 205 5.56 -19.19 -22.54
C ILE A 205 5.73 -19.76 -21.12
N GLU A 206 6.96 -19.86 -20.64
CA GLU A 206 7.30 -20.34 -19.30
C GLU A 206 6.68 -19.46 -18.21
N ASP A 207 6.71 -18.14 -18.39
CA ASP A 207 6.09 -17.20 -17.46
C ASP A 207 4.57 -17.34 -17.48
N VAL A 208 3.95 -17.45 -18.67
CA VAL A 208 2.51 -17.68 -18.77
C VAL A 208 2.13 -18.97 -18.03
N ARG A 209 2.83 -20.08 -18.28
CA ARG A 209 2.58 -21.37 -17.61
C ARG A 209 2.73 -21.26 -16.10
N LEU A 210 3.80 -20.63 -15.61
CA LEU A 210 4.03 -20.48 -14.17
C LEU A 210 2.89 -19.73 -13.47
N ASN A 211 2.37 -18.67 -14.12
CA ASN A 211 1.34 -17.82 -13.54
C ASN A 211 -0.08 -18.38 -13.75
N THR A 212 -0.32 -19.24 -14.74
CA THR A 212 -1.64 -19.88 -14.97
C THR A 212 -1.75 -21.31 -14.44
N HIS A 213 -0.65 -21.95 -14.01
CA HIS A 213 -0.62 -23.34 -13.54
C HIS A 213 -1.70 -23.66 -12.50
N ALA A 214 -1.84 -22.80 -11.48
CA ALA A 214 -2.81 -22.99 -10.41
C ALA A 214 -4.28 -23.03 -10.90
N LEU A 215 -4.56 -22.45 -12.07
CA LEU A 215 -5.89 -22.50 -12.68
C LEU A 215 -6.13 -23.85 -13.36
N PHE A 216 -5.10 -24.47 -13.93
CA PHE A 216 -5.17 -25.83 -14.47
C PHE A 216 -5.24 -26.89 -13.38
N ASP A 217 -4.60 -26.68 -12.21
CA ASP A 217 -4.66 -27.60 -11.06
C ASP A 217 -6.08 -27.81 -10.52
N ALA A 218 -7.01 -26.89 -10.81
CA ALA A 218 -8.41 -26.98 -10.43
C ALA A 218 -9.23 -27.89 -11.36
N ILE A 219 -8.65 -28.36 -12.48
CA ILE A 219 -9.32 -29.19 -13.48
C ILE A 219 -8.79 -30.63 -13.37
N ASP A 220 -9.67 -31.61 -13.52
CA ASP A 220 -9.29 -33.00 -13.44
C ASP A 220 -8.27 -33.37 -14.53
N ARG A 221 -7.28 -34.15 -14.12
CA ARG A 221 -6.15 -34.54 -14.98
C ARG A 221 -6.61 -35.29 -16.24
N GLU A 222 -7.63 -36.12 -16.12
CA GLU A 222 -8.18 -36.91 -17.23
C GLU A 222 -8.79 -36.00 -18.32
N ASP A 223 -9.46 -34.93 -17.92
CA ASP A 223 -10.03 -33.94 -18.86
C ASP A 223 -8.93 -33.18 -19.59
N ILE A 224 -7.84 -32.82 -18.90
CA ILE A 224 -6.69 -32.15 -19.51
C ILE A 224 -6.01 -33.06 -20.54
N LEU A 225 -5.83 -34.35 -20.23
CA LEU A 225 -5.27 -35.32 -21.17
C LEU A 225 -6.21 -35.56 -22.36
N SER A 226 -7.52 -35.63 -22.11
CA SER A 226 -8.52 -35.75 -23.18
C SER A 226 -8.52 -34.52 -24.10
N TYR A 227 -8.36 -33.32 -23.56
CA TYR A 227 -8.22 -32.10 -24.36
C TYR A 227 -6.94 -32.12 -25.18
N ALA A 228 -5.82 -32.51 -24.57
CA ALA A 228 -4.52 -32.58 -25.24
C ALA A 228 -4.49 -33.55 -26.43
N ALA A 229 -5.27 -34.64 -26.37
CA ALA A 229 -5.39 -35.59 -27.47
C ALA A 229 -6.07 -34.99 -28.72
N ASN A 230 -6.95 -34.00 -28.53
CA ASN A 230 -7.66 -33.31 -29.63
C ASN A 230 -7.97 -31.85 -29.23
N PRO A 231 -6.96 -30.97 -29.26
CA PRO A 231 -7.12 -29.60 -28.79
C PRO A 231 -7.91 -28.77 -29.81
N SER A 232 -8.71 -27.82 -29.33
CA SER A 232 -9.43 -26.86 -30.19
C SER A 232 -8.46 -26.02 -31.02
N THR A 233 -7.31 -25.65 -30.44
CA THR A 233 -6.22 -24.96 -31.14
C THR A 233 -4.88 -25.69 -30.92
N PRO A 234 -4.12 -26.02 -31.99
CA PRO A 234 -2.88 -26.80 -31.84
C PRO A 234 -1.80 -26.17 -30.94
N SER A 235 -1.74 -24.83 -30.85
CA SER A 235 -0.77 -24.12 -30.01
C SER A 235 -1.07 -24.22 -28.51
N ASP A 236 -2.22 -24.77 -28.12
CA ASP A 236 -2.64 -24.88 -26.72
C ASP A 236 -1.75 -25.81 -25.92
N LEU A 237 -1.22 -26.83 -26.59
CA LEU A 237 -0.26 -27.79 -26.05
C LEU A 237 0.98 -27.11 -25.43
N LEU A 238 1.32 -25.90 -25.88
CA LEU A 238 2.43 -25.12 -25.31
C LEU A 238 2.14 -24.62 -23.90
N PHE A 239 0.87 -24.37 -23.58
CA PHE A 239 0.43 -23.75 -22.32
C PHE A 239 -0.12 -24.76 -21.31
N LEU A 240 -0.41 -25.98 -21.74
CA LEU A 240 -0.87 -27.06 -20.85
C LEU A 240 0.21 -27.45 -19.81
N PRO A 241 -0.20 -28.08 -18.69
CA PRO A 241 0.73 -28.58 -17.67
C PRO A 241 1.81 -29.52 -18.23
N THR A 242 2.98 -29.55 -17.59
CA THR A 242 4.16 -30.28 -18.09
C THR A 242 3.97 -31.78 -18.20
N TYR A 243 3.08 -32.39 -17.39
CA TYR A 243 2.79 -33.81 -17.49
C TYR A 243 2.09 -34.22 -18.80
N VAL A 244 1.53 -33.26 -19.54
CA VAL A 244 0.94 -33.49 -20.86
C VAL A 244 2.02 -33.63 -21.94
N GLN A 245 3.20 -33.05 -21.69
CA GLN A 245 4.33 -33.06 -22.63
C GLN A 245 5.28 -34.25 -22.41
N ALA A 246 4.96 -35.13 -21.45
CA ALA A 246 5.82 -36.23 -20.99
C ALA A 246 5.44 -37.62 -21.56
N GLU A 247 4.59 -37.68 -22.58
CA GLU A 247 4.24 -38.90 -23.33
C GLU A 247 4.71 -38.85 -24.78
#